data_AF-L8WUT4-F1
#
_entry.id   AF-L8WUT4-F1
#
_cell.length_a   1.000
_cell.length_b   1.000
_cell.length_c   1.000
_cell.angle_alpha   90.00
_cell.angle_beta   90.00
_cell.angle_gamma   90.00
#
_symmetry.space_group_name_H-M   'P 1'
#
loop_
_entity.id
_entity.type
_entity.pdbx_description
1 polymer ?
#
loop_
_entity_poly.entity_id
_entity_poly.type
_entity_poly.pdbx_seq_one_letter_code
_entity_poly.pdbx_strand_id
1 'polypeptide(L)'
;MSGRKLGENCATMLDVPASLVWHWSCAFVDATNARDGGGQAYRSYGISDDGCVVLVRPDGYVGTIMPLNGEKLIGHLALYLCSLGYPVNLQRRARL
;
A
#
# COMPACT_ATOMS: atom_id res chain seq x y z
N MET A 1 -39.30 -14.54 3.50
CA MET A 1 -38.51 -13.87 4.55
C MET A 1 -37.24 -13.32 3.94
N SER A 2 -37.04 -12.02 4.11
CA SER A 2 -36.10 -11.14 3.40
C SER A 2 -34.69 -11.69 3.22
N GLY A 3 -34.19 -11.61 1.98
CA GLY A 3 -32.79 -11.82 1.67
C GLY A 3 -31.91 -10.80 2.39
N ARG A 4 -30.79 -11.27 2.95
CA ARG A 4 -29.71 -10.40 3.37
C ARG A 4 -28.90 -10.06 2.13
N LYS A 5 -29.06 -8.84 1.62
CA LYS A 5 -28.04 -8.24 0.75
C LYS A 5 -26.77 -8.10 1.60
N LEU A 6 -25.75 -8.89 1.29
CA LEU A 6 -24.39 -8.60 1.70
C LEU A 6 -23.91 -7.43 0.82
N GLY A 7 -24.34 -6.21 1.13
CA GLY A 7 -23.47 -5.07 0.87
C GLY A 7 -22.32 -5.13 1.90
N GLU A 8 -21.10 -4.68 1.68
CA GLU A 8 -20.53 -3.76 0.70
C GLU A 8 -19.00 -4.02 0.73
N ASN A 9 -18.30 -4.04 -0.41
CA ASN A 9 -16.82 -4.03 -0.58
C ASN A 9 -15.96 -4.83 0.44
N CYS A 10 -15.97 -6.17 0.37
CA CYS A 10 -14.99 -7.00 1.06
C CYS A 10 -13.79 -7.27 0.13
N ALA A 11 -12.61 -6.76 0.47
CA ALA A 11 -11.37 -7.07 -0.24
C ALA A 11 -10.63 -8.22 0.45
N THR A 12 -10.15 -9.16 -0.34
CA THR A 12 -9.37 -10.32 0.08
C THR A 12 -7.93 -10.18 -0.40
N MET A 13 -7.00 -10.99 0.14
CA MET A 13 -5.62 -11.01 -0.34
C MET A 13 -5.49 -11.41 -1.82
N LEU A 14 -6.52 -12.05 -2.40
CA LEU A 14 -6.56 -12.42 -3.81
C LEU A 14 -6.77 -11.22 -4.74
N ASP A 15 -7.29 -10.10 -4.20
CA ASP A 15 -7.52 -8.87 -4.97
C ASP A 15 -6.22 -8.05 -5.12
N VAL A 16 -5.17 -8.42 -4.40
CA VAL A 16 -3.85 -7.78 -4.47
C VAL A 16 -2.94 -8.57 -5.41
N PRO A 17 -2.17 -7.91 -6.31
CA PRO A 17 -1.24 -8.60 -7.20
C PRO A 17 -0.28 -9.52 -6.44
N ALA A 18 -0.08 -10.73 -6.94
CA ALA A 18 0.81 -11.73 -6.33
C ALA A 18 2.25 -11.23 -6.12
N SER A 19 2.71 -10.27 -6.93
CA SER A 19 4.03 -9.62 -6.75
C SER A 19 4.15 -8.82 -5.45
N LEU A 20 3.03 -8.37 -4.88
CA LEU A 20 2.98 -7.66 -3.60
C LEU A 20 2.65 -8.59 -2.43
N VAL A 21 2.04 -9.75 -2.70
CA VAL A 21 1.62 -10.72 -1.69
C VAL A 21 2.31 -12.07 -1.94
N TRP A 22 3.63 -12.09 -1.77
CA TRP A 22 4.41 -13.32 -1.87
C TRP A 22 4.29 -14.20 -0.61
N HIS A 23 3.95 -13.59 0.54
CA HIS A 23 3.76 -14.25 1.83
C HIS A 23 2.56 -13.64 2.58
N TRP A 24 1.94 -14.41 3.49
CA TRP A 24 0.82 -13.93 4.32
C TRP A 24 1.19 -12.80 5.29
N SER A 25 2.47 -12.48 5.40
CA SER A 25 2.98 -11.35 6.21
C SER A 25 3.17 -10.07 5.39
N CYS A 26 2.71 -10.01 4.15
CA CYS A 26 2.88 -8.84 3.29
C CYS A 26 1.62 -7.98 3.15
N ALA A 27 0.43 -8.53 3.40
CA ALA A 27 -0.82 -7.80 3.34
C ALA A 27 -1.50 -7.82 4.71
N PHE A 28 -1.97 -6.66 5.13
CA PHE A 28 -2.62 -6.43 6.42
C PHE A 28 -3.90 -5.64 6.21
N VAL A 29 -4.88 -5.87 7.08
CA VAL A 29 -6.12 -5.12 7.12
C VAL A 29 -6.18 -4.37 8.45
N ASP A 30 -6.53 -3.09 8.39
CA ASP A 30 -6.86 -2.31 9.57
C ASP A 30 -8.27 -2.69 10.04
N ALA A 31 -8.34 -3.76 10.83
CA ALA A 31 -9.58 -4.30 11.37
C ALA A 31 -9.59 -4.24 12.91
N THR A 32 -10.79 -4.20 13.48
CA THR A 32 -10.95 -4.38 14.93
C THR A 32 -10.84 -5.86 15.26
N ASN A 33 -9.86 -6.23 16.09
CA ASN A 33 -9.75 -7.58 16.61
C ASN A 33 -10.56 -7.71 17.90
N ALA A 34 -11.16 -8.88 18.12
CA ALA A 34 -12.00 -9.15 19.30
C ALA A 34 -11.23 -9.14 20.63
N ARG A 35 -9.91 -9.33 20.60
CA ARG A 35 -9.07 -9.43 21.80
C ARG A 35 -8.49 -8.08 22.24
N ASP A 36 -7.85 -7.39 21.31
CA ASP A 36 -6.99 -6.24 21.60
C ASP A 36 -7.56 -4.92 21.06
N GLY A 37 -8.75 -4.94 20.46
CA GLY A 37 -9.30 -3.81 19.72
C GLY A 37 -8.60 -3.59 18.38
N GLY A 38 -8.55 -2.35 17.89
CA GLY A 38 -7.90 -1.98 16.63
C GLY A 38 -8.80 -1.18 15.68
N GLY A 39 -8.50 -1.23 14.38
CA GLY A 39 -9.31 -0.60 13.34
C GLY A 39 -9.15 0.92 13.23
N GLN A 40 -8.03 1.47 13.69
CA GLN A 40 -7.75 2.91 13.63
C GLN A 40 -6.32 3.21 13.16
N ALA A 41 -5.60 2.24 12.60
CA ALA A 41 -4.24 2.44 12.13
C ALA A 41 -4.18 3.54 11.06
N TYR A 42 -5.02 3.47 10.03
CA TYR A 42 -5.04 4.48 8.96
C TYR A 42 -5.33 5.87 9.52
N ARG A 43 -6.35 5.98 10.38
CA ARG A 43 -6.73 7.23 11.05
C ARG A 43 -5.60 7.78 11.93
N SER A 44 -4.94 6.92 12.70
CA SER A 44 -3.87 7.31 13.63
C SER A 44 -2.63 7.82 12.91
N TYR A 45 -2.34 7.26 11.72
CA TYR A 45 -1.28 7.76 10.84
C TYR A 45 -1.70 8.95 9.96
N GLY A 46 -2.96 9.39 10.05
CA GLY A 46 -3.48 10.49 9.22
C GLY A 46 -3.62 10.13 7.74
N ILE A 47 -3.79 8.85 7.43
CA ILE A 47 -3.97 8.36 6.05
C ILE A 47 -5.43 8.57 5.64
N SER A 48 -5.63 9.28 4.52
CA SER A 48 -6.94 9.48 3.89
C SER A 48 -7.41 8.25 3.13
N ASP A 49 -8.68 8.23 2.74
CA ASP A 49 -9.27 7.14 1.95
C ASP A 49 -8.61 6.94 0.58
N ASP A 50 -7.97 7.99 0.04
CA ASP A 50 -7.15 7.91 -1.19
C ASP A 50 -5.88 7.04 -1.05
N GLY A 51 -5.48 6.72 0.19
CA GLY A 51 -4.30 5.94 0.50
C GLY A 51 -2.98 6.65 0.14
N CYS A 52 -1.87 6.02 0.52
CA CYS A 52 -0.53 6.52 0.21
C CYS A 52 0.48 5.37 0.19
N VAL A 53 1.64 5.64 -0.41
CA VAL A 53 2.83 4.81 -0.28
C VAL A 53 3.84 5.55 0.57
N VAL A 54 4.32 4.88 1.62
CA VAL A 54 5.35 5.39 2.51
C VAL A 54 6.62 4.57 2.27
N LEU A 55 7.71 5.24 1.92
CA LEU A 55 9.02 4.62 1.81
C LEU A 55 9.75 4.79 3.14
N VAL A 56 10.07 3.67 3.78
CA VAL A 56 10.80 3.62 5.04
C VAL A 56 12.23 3.14 4.79
N ARG A 57 13.20 3.82 5.38
CA ARG A 57 14.62 3.49 5.28
C ARG A 57 14.98 2.32 6.21
N PRO A 58 16.12 1.62 5.99
CA PRO A 58 16.54 0.51 6.85
C PRO A 58 16.75 0.87 8.32
N ASP A 59 16.93 2.14 8.65
CA ASP A 59 17.05 2.66 10.02
C ASP A 59 15.69 2.96 10.69
N GLY A 60 14.58 2.69 10.01
CA GLY A 60 13.22 2.91 10.51
C GLY A 60 12.68 4.33 10.32
N TYR A 61 13.45 5.24 9.73
CA TYR A 61 12.98 6.60 9.43
C TYR A 61 12.20 6.67 8.12
N VAL A 62 11.20 7.56 8.08
CA VAL A 62 10.46 7.86 6.84
C VAL A 62 11.38 8.60 5.88
N GLY A 63 11.55 8.05 4.68
CA GLY A 63 12.32 8.67 3.61
C GLY A 63 11.47 9.62 2.76
N THR A 64 10.31 9.13 2.30
CA THR A 64 9.35 9.94 1.54
C THR A 64 7.94 9.35 1.61
N ILE A 65 6.94 10.20 1.44
CA ILE A 65 5.51 9.84 1.34
C ILE A 65 5.02 10.28 -0.03
N MET A 66 4.23 9.43 -0.71
CA MET A 66 3.70 9.71 -2.04
C MET A 66 2.26 9.20 -2.18
N PRO A 67 1.43 9.84 -3.02
CA PRO A 67 0.07 9.37 -3.28
C PRO A 67 0.08 8.03 -4.03
N LEU A 68 -0.96 7.21 -3.85
CA LEU A 68 -1.13 5.92 -4.55
C LEU A 68 -1.48 6.08 -6.05
N ASN A 69 -1.16 7.23 -6.66
CA ASN A 69 -1.42 7.48 -8.08
C ASN A 69 -0.23 6.98 -8.92
N GLY A 70 -0.47 5.90 -9.69
CA GLY A 70 0.57 5.10 -10.34
C GLY A 70 1.53 5.85 -11.28
N GLU A 71 1.07 6.88 -12.00
CA GLU A 71 1.93 7.62 -12.92
C GLU A 71 2.97 8.48 -12.18
N LYS A 72 2.57 9.07 -11.05
CA LYS A 72 3.45 9.94 -10.25
C LYS A 72 4.34 9.13 -9.32
N LEU A 73 3.87 7.97 -8.88
CA LEU A 73 4.58 7.08 -7.95
C LEU A 73 5.97 6.70 -8.46
N ILE A 74 6.05 6.12 -9.66
CA ILE A 74 7.31 5.58 -10.20
C ILE A 74 8.34 6.68 -10.45
N GLY A 75 7.91 7.83 -10.99
CA GLY A 75 8.78 8.99 -11.19
C GLY A 75 9.33 9.53 -9.88
N HIS A 76 8.46 9.69 -8.88
CA HIS A 76 8.86 10.19 -7.56
C HIS A 76 9.83 9.23 -6.86
N LEU A 77 9.56 7.91 -6.89
CA LEU A 77 10.43 6.90 -6.31
C LEU A 77 11.79 6.87 -7.00
N ALA A 78 11.83 6.96 -8.34
CA ALA A 78 13.08 6.99 -9.09
C ALA A 78 13.92 8.22 -8.74
N LEU A 79 13.31 9.41 -8.68
CA LEU A 79 14.01 10.64 -8.28
C LEU A 79 14.57 10.54 -6.86
N TYR A 80 13.77 10.05 -5.91
CA TYR A 80 14.22 9.86 -4.53
C TYR A 80 15.42 8.91 -4.46
N LEU A 81 15.34 7.74 -5.10
CA LEU A 81 16.44 6.76 -5.10
C LEU A 81 17.70 7.30 -5.81
N CYS A 82 17.55 7.98 -6.95
CA CYS A 82 18.66 8.63 -7.63
C CYS A 82 19.33 9.70 -6.77
N SER A 83 18.56 10.48 -5.99
CA SER A 83 19.11 11.49 -5.08
C SER A 83 20.00 10.90 -3.99
N LEU A 84 19.75 9.64 -3.61
CA LEU A 84 20.57 8.87 -2.68
C LEU A 84 21.74 8.13 -3.35
N GLY A 85 21.94 8.32 -4.66
CA GLY A 85 23.02 7.68 -5.42
C GLY A 85 22.72 6.25 -5.87
N TYR A 86 21.48 5.77 -5.74
CA TYR A 86 21.12 4.45 -6.25
C TYR A 86 20.91 4.49 -7.77
N PRO A 87 21.52 3.58 -8.55
CA PRO A 87 21.24 3.47 -9.97
C PRO A 87 19.82 2.91 -10.18
N VAL A 88 18.97 3.67 -10.87
CA VAL A 88 17.60 3.26 -11.18
C VAL A 88 17.46 2.99 -12.67
N ASN A 89 17.02 1.79 -13.04
CA ASN A 89 16.69 1.42 -14.41
C ASN A 89 15.17 1.30 -14.57
N LEU A 90 14.56 2.27 -15.26
CA LEU A 90 13.13 2.24 -15.57
C LEU A 90 12.86 1.35 -16.78
N GLN A 91 12.42 0.12 -16.53
CA GLN A 91 11.97 -0.78 -17.58
C GLN A 91 10.49 -0.49 -17.89
N ARG A 92 10.21 0.08 -19.07
CA ARG A 92 8.83 0.14 -19.58
C ARG A 92 8.49 -1.22 -20.20
N ARG A 93 7.70 -2.04 -19.51
CA ARG A 93 7.07 -3.19 -20.17
C ARG A 93 6.06 -2.66 -21.18
N ALA A 94 6.33 -2.85 -22.47
CA ALA A 94 5.30 -2.77 -23.50
C ALA A 94 4.23 -3.81 -23.16
N ARG A 95 2.97 -3.37 -23.00
CA ARG A 95 1.84 -4.30 -22.91
C ARG A 95 1.67 -4.94 -24.29
N LEU A 96 1.72 -6.28 -24.33
CA LEU A 96 1.31 -7.10 -25.46
C LEU A 96 -0.22 -7.07 -25.58
#